data_AF-A0A8S3GU72-F1
#
_entry.id   AF-A0A8S3GU72-F1
#
_cell.length_a   1.000
_cell.length_b   1.000
_cell.length_c   1.000
_cell.angle_alpha   90.00
_cell.angle_beta   90.00
_cell.angle_gamma   90.00
#
_symmetry.space_group_name_H-M   'P 1'
#
loop_
_entity.id
_entity.type
_entity.pdbx_description
1 polymer ?
#
loop_
_entity_poly.entity_id
_entity_poly.type
_entity_poly.pdbx_seq_one_letter_code
_entity_poly.pdbx_strand_id
1 'polypeptide(L)'
;MFLNNGSSILRPQSIVEMRRPVGDGLILYYSPNSADQLANVDAGLGWYWLTKNNGRRYVGHEGSMPGVTHSMFVNEKNNLGVIVLSTGDISSETQQSKETYETVTNIYMSLFECFDTDIM
;
A
#
# COMPACT_ATOMS: atom_id res chain seq x y z
N MET A 1 -7.83 7.10 -8.62
CA MET A 1 -7.52 8.47 -8.16
C MET A 1 -6.06 8.82 -8.40
N PHE A 2 -5.11 7.94 -8.03
CA PHE A 2 -3.70 8.20 -8.30
C PHE A 2 -3.24 7.78 -9.69
N LEU A 3 -3.81 6.72 -10.25
CA LEU A 3 -3.49 6.27 -11.60
C LEU A 3 -3.68 7.40 -12.62
N ASN A 4 -2.65 7.62 -13.43
CA ASN A 4 -2.54 8.63 -14.48
C ASN A 4 -2.86 10.06 -14.00
N ASN A 5 -2.67 10.35 -12.72
CA ASN A 5 -3.05 11.62 -12.08
C ASN A 5 -4.51 12.01 -12.34
N GLY A 6 -5.37 11.03 -12.63
CA GLY A 6 -6.72 11.23 -13.12
C GLY A 6 -7.76 11.15 -12.02
N SER A 7 -8.61 12.18 -11.93
CA SER A 7 -9.90 12.09 -11.25
C SER A 7 -10.92 13.03 -11.90
N SER A 8 -12.05 12.48 -12.34
CA SER A 8 -13.24 13.28 -12.69
C SER A 8 -13.98 13.80 -11.46
N ILE A 9 -13.64 13.28 -10.28
CA ILE A 9 -14.37 13.51 -9.02
C ILE A 9 -13.63 14.54 -8.13
N LEU A 10 -12.31 14.62 -8.26
CA LEU A 10 -11.45 15.40 -7.40
C LEU A 10 -10.71 16.47 -8.21
N ARG A 11 -10.58 17.66 -7.64
CA ARG A 11 -9.74 18.71 -8.23
C ARG A 11 -8.28 18.25 -8.19
N PRO A 12 -7.45 18.57 -9.21
CA PRO A 12 -6.03 18.22 -9.22
C PRO A 12 -5.29 18.65 -7.94
N GLN A 13 -5.60 19.84 -7.40
CA GLN A 13 -5.00 20.34 -6.16
C GLN A 13 -5.31 19.44 -4.96
N SER A 14 -6.51 18.85 -4.89
CA SER A 14 -6.86 17.90 -3.82
C SER A 14 -5.99 16.66 -3.89
N ILE A 15 -5.65 16.17 -5.09
CA ILE A 15 -4.74 15.02 -5.26
C ILE A 15 -3.33 15.38 -4.76
N VAL A 16 -2.84 16.58 -5.06
CA VAL A 16 -1.53 17.06 -4.57
C VAL A 16 -1.51 17.12 -3.05
N GLU A 17 -2.54 17.69 -2.41
CA GLU A 17 -2.60 17.76 -0.94
C GLU A 17 -2.73 16.38 -0.29
N MET A 18 -3.51 15.47 -0.88
CA MET A 18 -3.61 14.09 -0.39
C MET A 18 -2.28 13.33 -0.47
N ARG A 19 -1.41 13.71 -1.43
CA ARG A 19 -0.09 13.12 -1.65
C ARG A 19 1.01 13.73 -0.80
N ARG A 20 0.78 14.91 -0.23
CA ARG A 20 1.81 15.62 0.53
C ARG A 20 2.10 14.81 1.79
N PRO A 21 3.35 14.32 1.99
CA PRO A 21 3.72 13.72 3.25
C PRO A 21 3.52 14.74 4.37
N VAL A 22 2.73 14.36 5.38
CA VAL A 22 2.61 15.09 6.64
C VAL A 22 3.52 14.35 7.61
N GLY A 23 4.72 14.89 7.82
CA GLY A 23 5.85 14.22 8.49
C GLY A 23 5.58 13.71 9.92
N ASP A 24 6.53 12.89 10.38
CA ASP A 24 6.74 12.26 11.69
C ASP A 24 5.58 12.34 12.70
N GLY A 25 4.81 11.26 12.79
CA GLY A 25 3.83 11.09 13.88
C GLY A 25 2.63 10.22 13.56
N LEU A 26 2.39 9.87 12.29
CA LEU A 26 1.39 8.86 11.94
C LEU A 26 2.01 7.48 12.10
N ILE A 27 1.89 6.91 13.30
CA ILE A 27 2.10 5.48 13.53
C ILE A 27 1.00 4.75 12.77
N LEU A 28 1.35 4.15 11.64
CA LEU A 28 0.47 3.19 11.01
C LEU A 28 0.48 1.94 11.89
N TYR A 29 -0.61 1.75 12.64
CA TYR A 29 -0.86 0.51 13.38
C TYR A 29 -1.18 -0.59 12.38
N TYR A 30 -0.15 -1.08 11.69
CA TYR A 30 -0.21 -2.38 11.06
C TYR A 30 0.08 -3.45 12.10
N SER A 31 -0.42 -4.63 11.80
CA SER A 31 -0.34 -5.86 12.57
C SER A 31 0.73 -5.87 13.68
N PRO A 32 0.45 -6.35 14.89
CA PRO A 32 1.38 -6.42 16.03
C PRO A 32 2.79 -7.01 15.80
N ASN A 33 3.09 -7.50 14.59
CA ASN A 33 4.40 -7.98 14.14
C ASN A 33 5.11 -7.08 13.11
N SER A 34 4.62 -5.87 12.81
CA SER A 34 5.17 -4.99 11.76
C SER A 34 6.18 -3.95 12.27
N ALA A 35 6.93 -4.25 13.34
CA ALA A 35 7.93 -3.33 13.89
C ALA A 35 9.00 -2.93 12.84
N ASP A 36 9.28 -3.80 11.86
CA ASP A 36 10.21 -3.52 10.75
C ASP A 36 9.63 -2.62 9.65
N GLN A 37 8.31 -2.36 9.64
CA GLN A 37 7.66 -1.53 8.63
C GLN A 37 7.55 -0.05 8.99
N LEU A 38 7.94 0.34 10.20
CA LEU A 38 7.83 1.72 10.67
C LEU A 38 9.01 2.61 10.22
N ALA A 39 10.10 2.03 9.71
CA ALA A 39 11.32 2.78 9.41
C ALA A 39 11.32 3.51 8.05
N ASN A 40 10.37 3.24 7.15
CA ASN A 40 10.38 3.78 5.78
C ASN A 40 8.96 4.08 5.25
N VAL A 41 8.14 4.70 6.11
CA VAL A 41 6.78 5.05 5.72
C VAL A 41 6.54 6.54 5.85
N ASP A 42 6.22 7.17 4.71
CA ASP A 42 5.66 8.51 4.68
C ASP A 42 4.13 8.38 4.66
N ALA A 43 3.42 9.22 5.41
CA ALA A 43 1.96 9.22 5.43
C ALA A 43 1.41 10.55 4.88
N GLY A 44 0.31 10.47 4.13
CA GLY A 44 -0.48 11.58 3.60
C GLY A 44 -1.92 11.51 4.11
N LEU A 45 -2.86 12.17 3.42
CA LEU A 45 -4.26 12.15 3.82
C LEU A 45 -4.97 10.89 3.33
N GLY A 46 -5.05 9.87 4.19
CA GLY A 46 -5.72 8.59 3.89
C GLY A 46 -4.89 7.62 3.04
N TRP A 47 -3.60 7.90 2.87
CA TRP A 47 -2.66 7.09 2.08
C TRP A 47 -1.30 7.10 2.74
N TYR A 48 -0.49 6.08 2.46
CA TYR A 48 0.90 6.05 2.86
C TYR A 48 1.78 5.55 1.72
N TRP A 49 3.07 5.89 1.83
CA TRP A 49 4.10 5.45 0.92
C TRP A 49 4.99 4.48 1.64
N LEU A 50 5.32 3.38 0.97
CA LEU A 50 6.20 2.39 1.55
C LEU A 50 7.23 1.98 0.51
N THR A 51 8.49 2.00 0.93
CA THR A 51 9.61 1.46 0.16
C THR A 51 9.72 -0.03 0.44
N LYS A 52 9.58 -0.86 -0.60
CA LYS A 52 9.68 -2.31 -0.47
C LYS A 52 11.11 -2.79 -0.72
N ASN A 53 11.35 -4.08 -0.49
CA ASN A 53 12.67 -4.71 -0.60
C ASN A 53 13.31 -4.59 -2.00
N ASN A 54 12.52 -4.32 -3.04
CA ASN A 54 13.02 -4.03 -4.39
C ASN A 54 13.48 -2.57 -4.59
N GLY A 55 13.52 -1.77 -3.53
CA GLY A 55 13.92 -0.36 -3.56
C GLY A 55 12.89 0.58 -4.18
N ARG A 56 11.78 0.06 -4.72
CA ARG A 56 10.71 0.87 -5.31
C ARG A 56 9.77 1.38 -4.21
N ARG A 57 9.24 2.57 -4.45
CA ARG A 57 8.27 3.24 -3.59
C ARG A 57 6.87 3.07 -4.16
N TYR A 58 5.91 2.72 -3.30
CA TYR A 58 4.50 2.54 -3.67
C TYR A 58 3.63 3.42 -2.80
N VAL A 59 2.55 3.96 -3.35
CA VAL A 59 1.53 4.70 -2.61
C VAL A 59 0.27 3.87 -2.50
N GLY A 60 -0.31 3.78 -1.31
CA GLY A 60 -1.44 2.90 -1.12
C GLY A 60 -2.12 2.99 0.22
N HIS A 61 -3.01 2.02 0.43
CA HIS A 61 -3.71 1.78 1.67
C HIS A 61 -3.91 0.27 1.87
N GLU A 62 -3.80 -0.18 3.11
CA GLU A 62 -4.13 -1.54 3.54
C GLU A 62 -5.14 -1.48 4.66
N GLY A 63 -5.93 -2.54 4.82
CA GLY A 63 -6.84 -2.62 5.93
C GLY A 63 -7.39 -4.02 6.11
N SER A 64 -7.71 -4.35 7.35
CA SER A 64 -8.23 -5.66 7.71
C SER A 64 -9.29 -5.56 8.79
N MET A 65 -10.22 -6.50 8.71
CA MET A 65 -11.17 -6.87 9.75
C MET A 65 -11.12 -8.40 9.88
N PRO A 66 -11.65 -9.01 10.95
CA PRO A 66 -11.70 -10.46 11.05
C PRO A 66 -12.31 -11.11 9.79
N GLY A 67 -11.57 -12.04 9.20
CA GLY A 67 -11.97 -12.74 7.96
C GLY A 67 -11.89 -11.93 6.65
N VAL A 68 -11.32 -10.72 6.66
CA VAL A 68 -11.09 -9.95 5.42
C VAL A 68 -9.84 -9.06 5.51
N THR A 69 -9.10 -9.01 4.41
CA THR A 69 -7.98 -8.10 4.25
C THR A 69 -7.94 -7.54 2.83
N HIS A 70 -7.45 -6.31 2.70
CA HIS A 70 -7.15 -5.72 1.41
C HIS A 70 -5.79 -5.02 1.43
N SER A 71 -5.15 -5.05 0.27
CA SER A 71 -3.98 -4.23 -0.05
C SER A 71 -4.21 -3.52 -1.38
N MET A 72 -4.12 -2.20 -1.39
CA MET A 72 -4.26 -1.36 -2.57
C MET A 72 -3.02 -0.49 -2.71
N PHE A 73 -2.27 -0.67 -3.80
CA PHE A 73 -1.07 0.12 -4.06
C PHE A 73 -1.03 0.59 -5.51
N VAL A 74 -0.32 1.69 -5.73
CA VAL A 74 0.03 2.25 -7.03
C VAL A 74 1.54 2.48 -7.03
N ASN A 75 2.20 2.18 -8.14
CA ASN A 75 3.62 2.45 -8.28
C ASN A 75 3.90 3.96 -8.37
N GLU A 76 5.15 4.37 -8.13
CA GLU A 76 5.52 5.79 -8.10
C GLU A 76 5.25 6.55 -9.41
N LYS A 77 5.36 5.85 -10.54
CA LYS A 77 5.03 6.38 -11.89
C LYS A 77 3.53 6.62 -12.08
N ASN A 78 2.69 6.14 -11.16
CA ASN A 78 1.23 6.21 -11.22
C ASN A 78 0.63 5.59 -12.50
N ASN A 79 1.30 4.61 -13.12
CA ASN A 79 0.81 3.95 -14.34
C ASN A 79 0.30 2.53 -14.07
N LEU A 80 0.66 1.93 -12.94
CA LEU A 80 0.18 0.62 -12.51
C LEU A 80 -0.33 0.65 -11.08
N GLY A 81 -1.51 0.06 -10.87
CA GLY A 81 -2.14 -0.08 -9.58
C GLY A 81 -2.63 -1.51 -9.39
N VAL A 82 -2.42 -2.04 -8.20
CA VAL A 82 -2.79 -3.39 -7.81
C VAL A 82 -3.71 -3.31 -6.59
N ILE A 83 -4.81 -4.05 -6.64
CA ILE A 83 -5.71 -4.27 -5.50
C ILE A 83 -5.82 -5.77 -5.29
N VAL A 84 -5.48 -6.23 -4.09
CA VAL A 84 -5.71 -7.60 -3.64
C VAL A 84 -6.78 -7.56 -2.56
N LEU A 85 -7.83 -8.36 -2.76
CA LEU A 85 -8.89 -8.61 -1.79
C LEU A 85 -8.80 -10.08 -1.38
N SER A 86 -8.80 -10.35 -0.08
CA SER A 86 -8.69 -11.71 0.44
C SER A 86 -9.62 -11.91 1.63
N THR A 87 -10.16 -13.11 1.76
CA THR A 87 -10.89 -13.56 2.97
C THR A 87 -9.94 -14.09 4.04
N GLY A 88 -8.64 -13.83 3.90
CA GLY A 88 -7.64 -14.13 4.92
C GLY A 88 -7.64 -13.08 6.03
N ASP A 89 -7.39 -13.53 7.25
CA ASP A 89 -7.36 -12.68 8.44
C ASP A 89 -5.92 -12.32 8.82
N ILE A 90 -5.57 -11.03 8.85
CA ILE A 90 -4.25 -10.53 9.28
C ILE A 90 -4.32 -9.77 10.62
N SER A 91 -5.49 -9.75 11.26
CA SER A 91 -5.79 -8.93 12.43
C SER A 91 -5.32 -9.53 13.75
N SER A 92 -4.92 -10.80 13.76
CA SER A 92 -4.50 -11.54 14.96
C SER A 92 -2.98 -11.80 15.00
N GLU A 93 -2.42 -12.02 16.19
CA GLU A 93 -1.01 -12.42 16.39
C GLU A 93 -0.75 -13.91 16.12
N THR A 94 -1.52 -14.53 15.22
CA THR A 94 -1.34 -15.95 14.90
C THR A 94 -0.37 -16.17 13.75
N GLN A 95 0.24 -17.35 13.69
CA GLN A 95 1.09 -17.76 12.57
C GLN A 95 0.33 -17.72 11.24
N GLN A 96 -0.94 -18.14 11.24
CA GLN A 96 -1.80 -18.09 10.06
C GLN A 96 -2.03 -16.66 9.57
N SER A 97 -2.17 -15.68 10.47
CA SER A 97 -2.28 -14.26 10.10
C SER A 97 -0.99 -13.73 9.49
N LYS A 98 0.18 -14.16 9.98
CA LYS A 98 1.48 -13.83 9.37
C LYS A 98 1.60 -14.40 7.96
N GLU A 99 1.30 -15.68 7.78
CA GLU A 99 1.33 -16.34 6.46
C GLU A 99 0.36 -15.70 5.47
N THR A 100 -0.82 -15.30 5.94
CA THR A 100 -1.79 -14.56 5.12
C THR A 100 -1.24 -13.21 4.67
N TYR A 101 -0.64 -12.44 5.59
CA TYR A 101 -0.02 -11.16 5.29
C TYR A 101 1.11 -11.28 4.27
N GLU A 102 2.01 -12.24 4.48
CA GLU A 102 3.13 -12.54 3.56
C GLU A 102 2.61 -12.96 2.19
N THR A 103 1.58 -13.82 2.14
CA THR A 103 0.97 -14.27 0.88
C THR A 103 0.37 -13.11 0.10
N VAL A 104 -0.44 -12.26 0.75
CA VAL A 104 -1.03 -11.07 0.11
C VAL A 104 0.06 -10.13 -0.38
N THR A 105 1.10 -9.93 0.44
CA THR A 105 2.28 -9.13 0.08
C THR A 105 2.97 -9.66 -1.16
N ASN A 106 3.26 -10.95 -1.20
CA ASN A 106 3.93 -11.58 -2.33
C ASN A 106 3.08 -11.50 -3.61
N ILE A 107 1.76 -11.67 -3.51
CA ILE A 107 0.86 -11.55 -4.66
C ILE A 107 0.96 -10.16 -5.30
N TYR A 108 0.77 -9.08 -4.53
CA TYR A 108 0.81 -7.75 -5.16
C TYR A 108 2.22 -7.38 -5.63
N MET A 109 3.28 -7.83 -4.94
CA MET A 109 4.66 -7.60 -5.38
C MET A 109 4.95 -8.30 -6.71
N SER A 110 4.54 -9.56 -6.86
CA SER A 110 4.69 -10.28 -8.13
C SER A 110 3.88 -9.63 -9.25
N LEU A 111 2.69 -9.11 -8.97
CA LEU A 111 1.91 -8.36 -9.95
C LEU A 111 2.64 -7.07 -10.38
N PHE A 112 3.23 -6.32 -9.45
CA PHE A 112 4.08 -5.19 -9.82
C PHE A 112 5.28 -5.63 -10.64
N GLU A 113 6.00 -6.69 -10.26
CA GLU A 113 7.16 -7.16 -11.03
C GLU A 113 6.80 -7.62 -12.44
N CYS A 114 5.64 -8.26 -12.63
CA CYS A 114 5.19 -8.72 -13.93
C CYS A 114 4.75 -7.58 -14.86
N PHE A 115 4.12 -6.54 -14.32
CA PHE A 115 3.45 -5.51 -15.11
C PHE A 115 4.09 -4.11 -15.04
N ASP A 116 4.97 -3.86 -14.08
CA ASP A 116 5.77 -2.64 -13.97
C ASP A 116 7.03 -2.79 -14.84
N THR A 117 6.79 -3.11 -16.12
CA THR A 117 7.79 -3.04 -17.16
C THR A 117 8.03 -1.57 -17.46
N ASP A 118 9.29 -1.17 -17.56
CA ASP A 118 9.63 0.11 -18.17
C ASP A 118 9.03 0.10 -19.58
N ILE A 119 7.90 0.79 -19.76
CA ILE A 119 7.51 1.25 -21.08
C ILE A 119 8.62 2.25 -21.45
N MET A 120 9.63 1.74 -22.16
CA MET A 120 10.64 2.54 -22.85
C MET A 120 9.96 3.52 -23.82
#